data_AF-A0AAV0XIH5-F1
#
_entry.id   AF-A0AAV0XIH5-F1
#
_cell.length_a   1.000
_cell.length_b   1.000
_cell.length_c   1.000
_cell.angle_alpha   90.00
_cell.angle_beta   90.00
_cell.angle_gamma   90.00
#
_symmetry.space_group_name_H-M   'P 1'
#
loop_
_entity.id
_entity.type
_entity.pdbx_description
1 polymer ?
#
loop_
_entity_poly.entity_id
_entity_poly.type
_entity_poly.pdbx_seq_one_letter_code
_entity_poly.pdbx_strand_id
1 'polypeptide(L)'
;MPFQQKSSKIPMDPQWLTMDPIRKCSQYYPDKIAMLALLRDWNMEFLHQTLVDQFITITVLKLMKKDDIELITNKFPLGVKILFNYNLQKWQKQNPI
;
A
#
# COMPACT_ATOMS: atom_id res chain seq x y z
N MET A 1 17.58 -33.40 -45.75
CA MET A 1 17.77 -33.52 -44.29
C MET A 1 16.72 -32.67 -43.59
N PRO A 2 15.85 -33.21 -42.71
CA PRO A 2 14.87 -32.38 -42.02
C PRO A 2 15.43 -31.84 -40.70
N PHE A 3 15.32 -30.53 -40.52
CA PHE A 3 15.59 -29.80 -39.28
C PHE A 3 14.65 -30.31 -38.17
N GLN A 4 15.22 -30.90 -37.13
CA GLN A 4 14.49 -31.24 -35.90
C GLN A 4 14.46 -29.99 -35.00
N GLN A 5 13.31 -29.31 -34.93
CA GLN A 5 13.02 -28.34 -33.87
C GLN A 5 12.92 -29.08 -32.54
N LYS A 6 13.92 -28.92 -31.67
CA LYS A 6 13.84 -29.35 -30.27
C LYS A 6 12.78 -28.49 -29.56
N SER A 7 11.57 -29.04 -29.43
CA SER A 7 10.53 -28.50 -28.56
C SER A 7 10.95 -28.66 -27.11
N SER A 8 11.58 -27.64 -26.52
CA SER A 8 11.77 -27.55 -25.07
C SER A 8 10.40 -27.42 -24.39
N LYS A 9 9.83 -28.55 -23.98
CA LYS A 9 8.74 -28.57 -23.00
C LYS A 9 9.32 -28.12 -21.66
N ILE A 10 9.18 -26.84 -21.36
CA ILE A 10 9.29 -26.36 -19.98
C ILE A 10 8.14 -27.06 -19.23
N PRO A 11 8.38 -27.81 -18.15
CA PRO A 11 7.30 -28.30 -17.32
C PRO A 11 6.70 -27.07 -16.62
N MET A 12 5.58 -26.57 -17.14
CA MET A 12 4.68 -25.74 -16.35
C MET A 12 4.00 -26.68 -15.37
N ASP A 13 4.64 -26.91 -14.23
CA ASP A 13 3.93 -27.39 -13.06
C ASP A 13 3.07 -26.22 -12.54
N PRO A 14 1.73 -26.31 -12.59
CA PRO A 14 0.87 -25.21 -12.20
C PRO A 14 0.74 -25.18 -10.67
N GLN A 15 1.84 -24.89 -9.96
CA GLN A 15 1.82 -24.53 -8.53
C GLN A 15 0.94 -23.28 -8.26
N TRP A 16 0.45 -22.60 -9.30
CA TRP A 16 -0.51 -21.51 -9.19
C TRP A 16 -1.95 -21.95 -8.91
N LEU A 17 -2.29 -23.25 -8.99
CA LEU A 17 -3.64 -23.77 -8.73
C LEU A 17 -3.90 -24.11 -7.25
N THR A 18 -2.85 -24.20 -6.43
CA THR A 18 -2.95 -24.61 -5.01
C THR A 18 -2.71 -23.48 -4.02
N MET A 19 -2.50 -22.25 -4.50
CA MET A 19 -2.31 -21.10 -3.62
C MET A 19 -3.64 -20.40 -3.31
N ASP A 20 -3.91 -20.19 -2.02
CA ASP A 20 -5.04 -19.41 -1.53
C ASP A 20 -5.12 -18.04 -2.26
N PRO A 21 -6.31 -17.61 -2.70
CA PRO A 21 -6.50 -16.32 -3.39
C PRO A 21 -5.91 -15.13 -2.60
N ILE A 22 -5.89 -15.24 -1.26
CA ILE A 22 -5.37 -14.23 -0.34
C ILE A 22 -3.85 -14.05 -0.47
N ARG A 23 -3.10 -15.12 -0.82
CA ARG A 23 -1.65 -15.04 -1.02
C ARG A 23 -1.26 -14.51 -2.42
N LYS A 24 -2.09 -14.71 -3.44
CA LYS A 24 -1.82 -14.17 -4.80
C LYS A 24 -1.82 -12.64 -4.87
N CYS A 25 -2.47 -11.94 -3.95
CA CYS A 25 -2.46 -10.47 -3.90
C CYS A 25 -1.21 -9.87 -3.25
N SER A 26 -0.31 -10.66 -2.64
CA SER A 26 0.84 -10.12 -1.89
C SER A 26 1.97 -9.58 -2.78
N GLN A 27 1.96 -9.90 -4.07
CA GLN A 27 2.98 -9.44 -5.01
C GLN A 27 2.72 -8.02 -5.55
N TYR A 28 1.56 -7.42 -5.22
CA TYR A 28 1.10 -6.10 -5.66
C TYR A 28 1.09 -5.02 -4.54
N TYR A 29 1.72 -5.25 -3.39
CA TYR A 29 1.55 -4.32 -2.25
C TYR A 29 2.81 -3.86 -1.50
N PRO A 30 3.86 -3.39 -2.19
CA PRO A 30 4.92 -2.62 -1.52
C PRO A 30 4.32 -1.39 -0.81
N ASP A 31 3.34 -0.72 -1.43
CA ASP A 31 2.71 0.48 -0.88
C ASP A 31 1.85 0.22 0.36
N LYS A 32 1.09 -0.89 0.43
CA LYS A 32 0.31 -1.20 1.64
C LYS A 32 1.19 -1.55 2.81
N ILE A 33 2.28 -2.28 2.57
CA ILE A 33 3.25 -2.66 3.61
C ILE A 33 3.98 -1.42 4.09
N ALA A 34 4.45 -0.57 3.17
CA ALA A 34 5.10 0.70 3.51
C ALA A 34 4.17 1.65 4.27
N MET A 35 2.90 1.76 3.85
CA MET A 35 1.90 2.57 4.54
C MET A 35 1.61 2.02 5.94
N LEU A 36 1.47 0.70 6.09
CA LEU A 36 1.27 0.09 7.41
C LEU A 36 2.47 0.34 8.33
N ALA A 37 3.69 0.19 7.83
CA ALA A 37 4.91 0.48 8.59
C ALA A 37 4.97 1.95 9.02
N LEU A 38 4.68 2.87 8.10
CA LEU A 38 4.64 4.32 8.37
C LEU A 38 3.62 4.66 9.46
N LEU A 39 2.43 4.07 9.41
CA LEU A 39 1.39 4.31 10.41
C LEU A 39 1.74 3.68 11.75
N ARG A 40 2.42 2.52 11.78
CA ARG A 40 2.93 1.93 13.03
C ARG A 40 3.97 2.82 13.69
N ASP A 41 4.86 3.43 12.92
CA ASP A 41 5.84 4.38 13.46
C ASP A 41 5.17 5.60 14.10
N TRP A 42 3.94 5.91 13.69
CA TRP A 42 3.13 7.00 14.24
C TRP A 42 2.18 6.55 15.36
N ASN A 43 2.15 5.25 15.71
CA ASN A 43 1.14 4.61 16.57
C ASN A 43 -0.31 4.86 16.07
N MET A 44 -0.51 4.78 14.76
CA MET A 44 -1.74 5.08 14.06
C MET A 44 -2.18 3.96 13.08
N GLU A 45 -1.77 2.72 13.31
CA GLU A 45 -2.10 1.59 12.44
C GLU A 45 -3.61 1.36 12.27
N PHE A 46 -4.43 1.83 13.22
CA PHE A 46 -5.90 1.79 13.12
C PHE A 46 -6.45 2.61 11.93
N LEU A 47 -5.68 3.58 11.41
CA LEU A 47 -6.04 4.33 10.20
C LEU A 47 -5.78 3.54 8.92
N HIS A 48 -5.02 2.44 8.96
CA HIS A 48 -4.57 1.72 7.77
C HIS A 48 -5.75 1.27 6.91
N GLN A 49 -6.76 0.65 7.52
CA GLN A 49 -7.94 0.18 6.78
C GLN A 49 -8.70 1.35 6.14
N THR A 50 -8.84 2.47 6.85
CA THR A 50 -9.50 3.66 6.29
C THR A 50 -8.76 4.21 5.08
N LEU A 51 -7.43 4.26 5.13
CA LEU A 51 -6.62 4.73 4.00
C LEU A 51 -6.70 3.75 2.82
N VAL A 52 -6.70 2.44 3.09
CA VAL A 52 -6.89 1.40 2.07
C VAL A 52 -8.27 1.50 1.40
N ASP A 53 -9.34 1.68 2.19
CA ASP A 53 -10.71 1.78 1.68
C ASP A 53 -10.92 3.01 0.79
N GLN A 54 -10.14 4.07 1.03
CA GLN A 54 -10.13 5.31 0.25
C GLN A 54 -9.10 5.31 -0.89
N PHE A 55 -8.49 4.15 -1.20
CA PHE A 55 -7.47 4.01 -2.25
C PHE A 55 -6.26 4.95 -2.08
N ILE A 56 -5.89 5.27 -0.84
CA ILE A 56 -4.75 6.13 -0.53
C ILE A 56 -3.47 5.30 -0.56
N THR A 57 -2.54 5.69 -1.41
CA THR A 57 -1.20 5.12 -1.53
C THR A 57 -0.14 6.02 -0.89
N ILE A 58 1.10 5.55 -0.79
CA ILE A 58 2.22 6.38 -0.32
C ILE A 58 2.39 7.64 -1.18
N THR A 59 2.24 7.50 -2.51
CA THR A 59 2.28 8.63 -3.44
C THR A 59 1.15 9.64 -3.16
N VAL A 60 -0.06 9.16 -2.90
CA VAL A 60 -1.18 10.04 -2.54
C VAL A 60 -0.91 10.75 -1.21
N LEU A 61 -0.33 10.06 -0.21
CA LEU A 61 0.08 10.70 1.05
C LEU A 61 1.11 11.81 0.84
N LYS A 62 2.02 11.71 -0.14
CA LYS A 62 2.96 12.80 -0.46
C LYS A 62 2.27 14.03 -1.07
N LEU A 63 1.19 13.82 -1.82
CA LEU A 63 0.46 14.88 -2.52
C LEU A 63 -0.67 15.49 -1.68
N MET A 64 -1.07 14.79 -0.61
CA MET A 64 -2.22 15.13 0.20
C MET A 64 -2.08 16.52 0.85
N LYS A 65 -3.10 17.37 0.65
CA LYS A 65 -3.17 18.70 1.24
C LYS A 65 -4.01 18.67 2.51
N LYS A 66 -3.96 19.77 3.27
CA LYS A 66 -4.72 19.91 4.53
C LYS A 66 -6.21 19.59 4.35
N ASP A 67 -6.82 20.07 3.28
CA ASP A 67 -8.25 19.87 3.02
C ASP A 67 -8.59 18.39 2.77
N ASP A 68 -7.70 17.65 2.10
CA ASP A 68 -7.85 16.21 1.86
C ASP A 68 -7.71 15.41 3.17
N ILE A 69 -6.77 15.81 4.03
CA ILE A 69 -6.58 15.22 5.36
C ILE A 69 -7.84 15.38 6.21
N GLU A 70 -8.47 16.56 6.17
CA GLU A 70 -9.69 16.84 6.91
C GLU A 70 -10.86 15.96 6.43
N LEU A 71 -10.96 15.70 5.12
CA LEU A 71 -11.94 14.79 4.53
C LEU A 71 -11.78 13.35 5.05
N ILE A 72 -10.56 12.81 5.02
CA ILE A 72 -10.27 11.43 5.42
C ILE A 72 -10.44 11.25 6.93
N THR A 73 -10.02 12.24 7.69
CA THR A 73 -10.03 12.18 9.15
C THR A 73 -11.34 12.67 9.75
N ASN A 74 -12.36 13.03 8.95
CA ASN A 74 -13.56 13.70 9.46
C ASN A 74 -14.31 12.89 10.53
N LYS A 75 -14.31 11.55 10.41
CA LYS A 75 -14.98 10.60 11.30
C LYS A 75 -14.21 10.33 12.60
N PHE A 76 -12.97 10.81 12.70
CA PHE A 76 -12.12 10.55 13.86
C PHE A 76 -12.20 11.69 14.89
N PRO A 77 -11.91 11.42 16.17
CA PRO A 77 -11.78 12.44 17.19
C PRO A 77 -10.73 13.49 16.83
N LEU A 78 -10.92 14.73 17.30
CA LEU A 78 -10.03 15.86 16.99
C LEU A 78 -8.54 15.55 17.27
N GLY A 79 -8.23 14.85 18.36
CA GLY A 79 -6.86 14.47 18.70
C GLY A 79 -6.19 13.61 17.62
N VAL A 80 -6.92 12.70 16.99
CA VAL A 80 -6.42 11.88 15.89
C VAL A 80 -6.13 12.75 14.67
N LYS A 81 -7.01 13.71 14.35
CA LYS A 81 -6.82 14.63 13.22
C LYS A 81 -5.55 15.47 13.39
N ILE A 82 -5.36 16.03 14.58
CA ILE A 82 -4.19 16.85 14.92
C ILE A 82 -2.91 16.02 14.79
N LEU A 83 -2.88 14.83 15.40
CA LEU A 83 -1.68 13.99 15.43
C LEU A 83 -1.34 13.44 14.05
N PHE A 84 -2.34 13.04 13.25
CA PHE A 84 -2.12 12.55 11.90
C PHE A 84 -1.59 13.66 11.00
N ASN A 85 -2.19 14.84 11.03
CA ASN A 85 -1.74 16.00 10.26
C ASN A 85 -0.30 16.40 10.64
N TYR A 86 0.02 16.43 11.94
CA TYR A 86 1.38 16.73 12.41
C TYR A 86 2.41 15.73 11.88
N ASN A 87 2.14 14.43 12.03
CA ASN A 87 3.05 13.37 11.58
C ASN A 87 3.20 13.36 10.05
N LEU A 88 2.10 13.53 9.31
CA LEU A 88 2.11 13.56 7.85
C LEU A 88 2.93 14.74 7.33
N GLN A 89 2.73 15.95 7.84
CA GLN A 89 3.52 17.12 7.43
C GLN A 89 5.01 16.95 7.76
N LYS A 90 5.34 16.39 8.92
CA LYS A 90 6.73 16.10 9.30
C LYS A 90 7.35 15.10 8.33
N TRP A 91 6.63 14.04 7.98
CA TRP A 91 7.10 13.02 7.06
C TRP A 91 7.23 13.54 5.62
N GLN A 92 6.28 14.32 5.12
CA GLN A 92 6.36 14.96 3.79
C GLN A 92 7.60 15.85 3.64
N LYS A 93 7.95 16.61 4.69
CA LYS A 93 9.17 17.44 4.71
C LYS A 93 10.46 16.62 4.60
N GLN A 94 10.45 15.39 5.10
CA GLN A 94 11.59 14.47 5.04
C GLN A 94 11.59 13.64 3.74
N ASN A 95 10.46 13.57 3.04
CA ASN A 95 10.25 12.72 1.88
C ASN A 95 9.64 13.52 0.73
N PRO A 96 10.39 14.47 0.13
CA PRO A 96 9.92 15.22 -1.03
C PRO A 96 9.57 14.29 -2.20
N ILE A 97 8.82 14.86 -3.16
CA ILE A 97 8.46 14.21 -4.42
C ILE A 97 9.68 14.17 -5.33
#